data_AF-A0A2T2YC49-F1
#
_entry.id   AF-A0A2T2YC49-F1
#
_cell.length_a   1.000
_cell.length_b   1.000
_cell.length_c   1.000
_cell.angle_alpha   90.00
_cell.angle_beta   90.00
_cell.angle_gamma   90.00
#
_symmetry.space_group_name_H-M   'P 1'
#
loop_
_entity.id
_entity.type
_entity.pdbx_description
1 polymer ?
#
loop_
_entity_poly.entity_id
_entity_poly.type
_entity_poly.pdbx_seq_one_letter_code
_entity_poly.pdbx_strand_id
1 'polypeptide(L)'
;MATICKNCNNHFEGNFCNHCGQAAATHKLNLHFIWHDLQHGLFHFDNGIFYSIKQLVTRPGHTIREFIEGKRVRHFKPLSLVVVLATLYGLHYHYFIKDIFNVQPLHAEENIVSAYEKLIKWTIDHFAYASLVLILSYTIASYLVFKKMRFNFVEHLVLNTFYMGLDTGD
;
A
#
# COMPACT_ATOMS: atom_id res chain seq x y z
N MET A 1 33.43 2.95 10.23
CA MET A 1 33.27 1.75 9.37
C MET A 1 32.39 2.19 8.22
N ALA A 2 33.00 2.48 7.06
CA ALA A 2 32.29 3.02 5.91
C ALA A 2 31.21 2.04 5.43
N THR A 3 29.97 2.51 5.34
CA THR A 3 28.83 1.73 4.87
C THR A 3 28.52 2.14 3.43
N ILE A 4 28.19 1.18 2.57
CA ILE A 4 27.76 1.46 1.20
C ILE A 4 26.26 1.71 1.19
N CYS A 5 25.83 2.85 0.67
CA CYS A 5 24.41 3.19 0.56
C CYS A 5 23.70 2.31 -0.46
N LYS A 6 22.62 1.60 -0.08
CA LYS A 6 21.84 0.77 -1.01
C LYS A 6 21.12 1.56 -2.12
N ASN A 7 20.90 2.86 -1.94
CA ASN A 7 20.18 3.70 -2.89
C ASN A 7 21.10 4.31 -3.97
N CYS A 8 22.28 4.81 -3.58
CA CYS A 8 23.18 5.53 -4.49
C CYS A 8 24.60 4.96 -4.58
N ASN A 9 24.88 3.85 -3.88
CA ASN A 9 26.19 3.20 -3.79
C ASN A 9 27.32 4.10 -3.25
N ASN A 10 27.01 5.29 -2.71
CA ASN A 10 28.00 6.15 -2.09
C ASN A 10 28.54 5.52 -0.79
N HIS A 11 29.85 5.64 -0.56
CA HIS A 11 30.48 5.31 0.71
C HIS A 11 30.26 6.46 1.69
N PHE A 12 29.72 6.15 2.87
CA PHE A 12 29.50 7.17 3.88
C PHE A 12 29.71 6.60 5.29
N GLU A 13 29.91 7.51 6.24
CA GLU A 13 29.96 7.20 7.66
C GLU A 13 28.88 7.98 8.40
N GLY A 14 28.21 7.33 9.36
CA GLY A 14 27.09 7.90 10.11
C GLY A 14 25.76 7.20 9.85
N ASN A 15 24.69 7.75 10.43
CA ASN A 15 23.35 7.14 10.40
C ASN A 15 22.58 7.39 9.10
N PHE A 16 22.98 8.40 8.31
CA PHE A 16 22.32 8.78 7.07
C PHE A 16 23.36 9.05 5.98
N CYS A 17 23.04 8.66 4.76
CA CYS A 17 23.89 8.91 3.60
C CYS A 17 23.95 10.41 3.32
N ASN A 18 25.14 10.99 3.36
CA ASN A 18 25.39 12.40 3.07
C ASN A 18 25.06 12.82 1.62
N HIS A 19 24.93 11.87 0.68
CA HIS A 19 24.62 12.16 -0.71
C HIS A 19 23.12 12.08 -1.04
N CYS A 20 22.40 11.10 -0.48
CA CYS A 20 21.00 10.86 -0.83
C CYS A 20 20.03 10.82 0.36
N GLY A 21 20.51 10.98 1.60
CA GLY A 21 19.68 10.97 2.81
C GLY A 21 19.19 9.60 3.27
N GLN A 22 19.52 8.50 2.57
CA GLN A 22 19.12 7.14 2.98
C GLN A 22 19.71 6.77 4.35
N ALA A 23 18.88 6.32 5.29
CA ALA A 23 19.35 5.78 6.55
C ALA A 23 20.28 4.56 6.34
N ALA A 24 21.40 4.52 7.06
CA ALA A 24 22.40 3.43 7.00
C ALA A 24 21.81 2.09 7.40
N ALA A 25 20.94 2.11 8.40
CA ALA A 25 20.23 0.93 8.87
C ALA A 25 19.01 0.66 7.97
N THR A 26 19.22 0.06 6.81
CA THR A 26 18.14 -0.55 6.01
C THR A 26 17.87 -1.98 6.48
N HIS A 27 17.25 -2.11 7.65
CA HIS A 27 16.87 -3.42 8.21
C HIS A 27 15.82 -4.12 7.33
N LYS A 28 15.74 -5.45 7.45
CA LYS A 28 14.66 -6.24 6.87
C LYS A 28 13.31 -5.65 7.28
N LEU A 29 12.37 -5.65 6.35
CA LEU A 29 10.99 -5.21 6.62
C LEU A 29 10.41 -6.09 7.74
N ASN A 30 10.06 -5.46 8.86
CA ASN A 30 9.51 -6.11 10.05
C ASN A 30 8.29 -5.33 10.54
N LEU A 31 7.57 -5.88 11.52
CA LEU A 31 6.36 -5.24 12.06
C LEU A 31 6.65 -3.87 12.70
N HIS A 32 7.84 -3.69 13.28
CA HIS A 32 8.26 -2.41 13.86
C HIS A 32 8.37 -1.30 12.80
N PHE A 33 8.92 -1.64 11.63
CA PHE A 33 8.94 -0.72 10.49
C PHE A 33 7.53 -0.29 10.10
N ILE A 34 6.58 -1.22 9.94
CA ILE A 34 5.18 -0.92 9.60
C ILE A 34 4.55 0.04 10.61
N TRP A 35 4.75 -0.21 11.91
CA TRP A 35 4.19 0.63 12.98
C TRP A 35 4.74 2.06 12.93
N HIS A 36 6.06 2.19 12.80
CA HIS A 36 6.73 3.48 12.64
C HIS A 36 6.27 4.19 11.35
N ASP A 37 6.07 3.44 10.26
CA ASP A 37 5.61 3.97 8.98
C ASP A 37 4.19 4.53 9.07
N LEU A 38 3.29 3.85 9.78
CA LEU A 38 1.92 4.29 10.02
C LEU A 38 1.87 5.60 10.82
N GLN A 39 2.66 5.70 11.90
CA GLN A 39 2.67 6.87 12.78
C GLN A 39 3.22 8.12 12.07
N HIS A 40 4.30 7.97 11.30
CA HIS A 40 4.94 9.10 10.64
C HIS A 40 4.40 9.38 9.23
N GLY A 41 3.89 8.37 8.53
CA GLY A 41 3.49 8.48 7.12
C GLY A 41 2.10 9.09 6.89
N LEU A 42 1.22 9.10 7.90
CA LEU A 42 -0.10 9.74 7.78
C LEU A 42 -0.04 11.27 7.90
N PHE A 43 0.96 11.80 8.58
CA PHE A 43 1.09 13.24 8.85
C PHE A 43 2.20 13.93 8.05
N HIS A 44 3.14 13.17 7.47
CA HIS A 44 4.18 13.71 6.59
C HIS A 44 3.90 13.35 5.14
N PHE A 45 3.30 14.30 4.41
CA PHE A 45 3.18 14.25 2.95
C PHE A 45 4.57 14.45 2.34
N ASP A 46 5.28 13.35 2.05
CA ASP A 46 6.62 13.39 1.49
C ASP A 46 6.59 13.65 -0.03
N ASN A 47 7.59 14.40 -0.53
CA ASN A 47 7.77 14.69 -1.96
C ASN A 47 7.94 13.43 -2.85
N GLY A 48 8.13 12.24 -2.26
CA GLY A 48 8.23 10.95 -2.95
C GLY A 48 6.90 10.42 -3.51
N ILE A 49 5.75 10.99 -3.14
CA ILE A 49 4.42 10.52 -3.57
C ILE A 49 4.30 10.50 -5.10
N PHE A 50 4.54 11.64 -5.75
CA PHE A 50 4.39 11.75 -7.21
C PHE A 50 5.36 10.86 -7.97
N TYR A 51 6.60 10.75 -7.49
CA TYR A 51 7.59 9.84 -8.07
C TYR A 51 7.11 8.40 -7.98
N SER A 52 6.59 8.01 -6.82
CA SER A 52 6.14 6.63 -6.56
C SER A 52 4.91 6.29 -7.36
N ILE A 53 3.91 7.17 -7.40
CA ILE A 53 2.72 7.00 -8.23
C ILE A 53 3.15 6.83 -9.70
N LYS A 54 4.02 7.71 -10.22
CA LYS A 54 4.50 7.61 -11.60
C LYS A 54 5.25 6.29 -11.86
N GLN A 55 6.14 5.88 -10.96
CA GLN A 55 6.92 4.65 -11.13
C GLN A 55 6.04 3.39 -10.95
N LEU A 56 5.04 3.44 -10.06
CA LEU A 56 4.05 2.38 -9.91
C LEU A 56 3.22 2.22 -11.18
N VAL A 57 2.71 3.31 -11.76
CA VAL A 57 1.91 3.24 -12.99
C VAL A 57 2.75 2.79 -14.19
N THR A 58 3.98 3.28 -14.32
CA THR A 58 4.81 2.99 -15.50
C THR A 58 5.60 1.67 -15.40
N ARG A 59 6.06 1.30 -14.20
CA ARG A 59 6.97 0.16 -13.94
C ARG A 59 6.74 -0.43 -12.53
N PRO A 60 5.57 -1.03 -12.26
CA PRO A 60 5.16 -1.43 -10.90
C PRO A 60 6.10 -2.48 -10.28
N GLY A 61 6.40 -3.55 -11.03
CA GLY A 61 7.26 -4.63 -10.52
C GLY A 61 8.68 -4.18 -10.18
N HIS A 62 9.22 -3.19 -10.91
CA HIS A 62 10.54 -2.65 -10.63
C HIS A 62 10.54 -1.83 -9.35
N THR A 63 9.54 -0.95 -9.19
CA THR A 63 9.37 -0.10 -8.02
C THR A 63 9.25 -0.89 -6.73
N ILE A 64 8.41 -1.93 -6.72
CA ILE A 64 8.20 -2.78 -5.56
C ILE A 64 9.48 -3.52 -5.19
N ARG A 65 10.19 -4.04 -6.20
CA ARG A 65 11.45 -4.74 -5.99
C ARG A 65 12.53 -3.83 -5.41
N GLU A 66 12.69 -2.62 -5.94
CA GLU A 66 13.64 -1.64 -5.42
C GLU A 66 13.34 -1.26 -3.96
N PHE A 67 12.06 -1.12 -3.61
CA PHE A 67 11.64 -0.84 -2.24
C PHE A 67 12.00 -1.99 -1.28
N ILE A 68 11.72 -3.23 -1.67
CA ILE A 68 12.05 -4.44 -0.90
C ILE A 68 13.58 -4.60 -0.76
N GLU A 69 14.33 -4.34 -1.84
CA GLU A 69 15.80 -4.39 -1.85
C GLU A 69 16.44 -3.25 -1.02
N GLY A 70 15.66 -2.25 -0.61
CA GLY A 70 16.06 -1.24 0.38
C GLY A 70 16.36 0.15 -0.19
N LYS A 71 16.00 0.43 -1.44
CA LYS A 71 16.09 1.79 -2.03
C LYS A 71 14.85 2.61 -1.64
N ARG A 72 14.78 3.13 -0.41
CA ARG A 72 13.53 3.68 0.15
C ARG A 72 13.38 5.21 0.05
N VAL A 73 14.45 5.98 -0.15
CA VAL A 73 14.39 7.47 -0.12
C VAL A 73 13.37 8.08 -1.08
N ARG A 74 13.29 7.56 -2.31
CA ARG A 74 12.47 8.17 -3.37
C ARG A 74 11.05 7.62 -3.39
N HIS A 75 10.84 6.48 -2.74
CA HIS A 75 9.58 5.76 -2.76
C HIS A 75 8.71 6.17 -1.58
N PHE A 76 7.44 6.37 -1.84
CA PHE A 76 6.43 6.71 -0.85
C PHE A 76 6.09 5.47 -0.07
N LYS A 77 5.74 5.71 1.20
CA LYS A 77 5.43 4.69 2.18
C LYS A 77 4.20 3.89 1.71
N PRO A 78 4.32 2.56 1.53
CA PRO A 78 3.27 1.75 0.91
C PRO A 78 1.93 1.88 1.64
N LEU A 79 1.95 1.85 2.98
CA LEU A 79 0.74 1.89 3.79
C LEU A 79 0.06 3.27 3.75
N SER A 80 0.87 4.34 3.75
CA SER A 80 0.37 5.70 3.59
C SER A 80 -0.24 5.91 2.21
N LEU A 81 0.31 5.27 1.16
CA LEU A 81 -0.27 5.31 -0.19
C LEU A 81 -1.68 4.74 -0.20
N VAL A 82 -1.91 3.57 0.42
CA VAL A 82 -3.24 2.96 0.48
C VAL A 82 -4.23 3.84 1.22
N VAL A 83 -3.84 4.44 2.34
CA VAL A 83 -4.75 5.32 3.09
C VAL A 83 -5.12 6.56 2.26
N VAL A 84 -4.14 7.16 1.58
CA VAL A 84 -4.39 8.31 0.69
C VAL A 84 -5.32 7.92 -0.45
N LEU A 85 -5.03 6.83 -1.17
CA LEU A 85 -5.86 6.35 -2.27
C LEU A 85 -7.28 5.98 -1.82
N ALA A 86 -7.41 5.31 -0.67
CA ALA A 86 -8.72 4.94 -0.13
C ALA A 86 -9.54 6.17 0.29
N THR A 87 -8.88 7.18 0.85
CA THR A 87 -9.53 8.47 1.19
C THR A 87 -9.99 9.19 -0.07
N LEU A 88 -9.13 9.26 -1.10
CA LEU A 88 -9.48 9.87 -2.39
C LEU A 88 -10.64 9.14 -3.06
N TYR A 89 -10.62 7.80 -3.06
CA TYR A 89 -11.71 6.99 -3.60
C TYR A 89 -13.02 7.20 -2.83
N GLY A 90 -12.98 7.20 -1.49
CA GLY A 90 -14.16 7.43 -0.67
C GLY A 90 -14.78 8.81 -0.91
N LEU A 91 -13.95 9.85 -1.07
CA LEU A 91 -14.41 11.20 -1.44
C LEU A 91 -14.98 11.21 -2.85
N HIS A 92 -14.28 10.64 -3.83
CA HIS A 92 -14.76 10.53 -5.20
C HIS A 92 -16.12 9.82 -5.26
N TYR A 93 -16.27 8.73 -4.51
CA TYR A 93 -17.52 8.00 -4.42
C TYR A 93 -18.65 8.86 -3.85
N HIS A 94 -18.39 9.51 -2.70
CA HIS A 94 -19.39 10.32 -2.00
C HIS A 94 -19.88 11.50 -2.84
N TYR A 95 -18.99 12.16 -3.58
CA TYR A 95 -19.31 13.38 -4.32
C TYR A 95 -19.71 13.17 -5.78
N PHE A 96 -19.31 12.05 -6.42
CA PHE A 96 -19.50 11.87 -7.87
C PHE A 96 -20.22 10.57 -8.27
N ILE A 97 -20.05 9.47 -7.54
CA ILE A 97 -20.50 8.13 -7.99
C ILE A 97 -21.78 7.66 -7.30
N LYS A 98 -22.11 8.21 -6.12
CA LYS A 98 -23.28 7.82 -5.32
C LYS A 98 -24.60 7.82 -6.11
N ASP A 99 -24.75 8.74 -7.07
CA ASP A 99 -25.95 8.87 -7.88
C ASP A 99 -26.00 7.89 -9.08
N ILE A 100 -24.86 7.34 -9.50
CA ILE A 100 -24.74 6.42 -10.66
C ILE A 100 -24.99 4.96 -10.24
N PHE A 101 -24.56 4.56 -9.04
CA PHE A 101 -24.71 3.20 -8.51
C PHE A 101 -26.05 2.95 -7.81
N ASN A 102 -27.13 3.59 -8.26
CA ASN A 102 -28.48 3.23 -7.81
C ASN A 102 -28.88 1.90 -8.50
N VAL A 103 -28.27 0.82 -8.02
CA VAL A 103 -28.45 -0.55 -8.53
C VAL A 103 -29.90 -0.94 -8.29
N GLN A 104 -30.66 -1.14 -9.36
CA GLN A 104 -31.96 -1.77 -9.28
C GLN A 104 -31.76 -3.23 -8.85
N PRO A 105 -32.43 -3.70 -7.78
CA PRO A 105 -32.19 -5.03 -7.25
C PRO A 105 -32.56 -6.09 -8.30
N LEU A 106 -31.60 -6.96 -8.63
CA LEU A 106 -31.85 -8.17 -9.38
C LEU A 106 -32.75 -9.08 -8.53
N HIS A 107 -33.79 -9.68 -9.13
CA HIS A 107 -34.71 -10.59 -8.46
C HIS A 107 -34.00 -11.88 -7.99
N ALA A 108 -33.32 -11.83 -6.85
CA ALA A 108 -32.87 -12.97 -6.06
C ALA A 108 -33.69 -13.06 -4.76
N GLU A 109 -33.58 -14.16 -4.01
CA GLU A 109 -34.28 -14.35 -2.74
C GLU A 109 -34.17 -13.12 -1.83
N GLU A 110 -35.30 -12.63 -1.32
CA GLU A 110 -35.42 -11.37 -0.57
C GLU A 110 -34.48 -11.31 0.66
N ASN A 111 -34.22 -12.47 1.28
CA ASN A 111 -33.29 -12.60 2.41
C ASN A 111 -31.81 -12.51 1.99
N ILE A 112 -31.45 -13.05 0.82
CA ILE A 112 -30.08 -12.99 0.30
C ILE A 112 -29.79 -11.60 -0.27
N VAL A 113 -30.77 -11.00 -0.97
CA VAL A 113 -30.67 -9.64 -1.52
C VAL A 113 -30.49 -8.61 -0.40
N SER A 114 -31.34 -8.64 0.63
CA SER A 114 -31.24 -7.69 1.74
C SER A 114 -29.95 -7.85 2.57
N ALA A 115 -29.44 -9.08 2.72
CA ALA A 115 -28.15 -9.32 3.36
C ALA A 115 -26.98 -8.78 2.52
N TYR A 116 -27.02 -8.98 1.20
CA TYR A 116 -25.99 -8.49 0.28
C TYR A 116 -25.99 -6.96 0.16
N GLU A 117 -27.17 -6.34 0.09
CA GLU A 117 -27.34 -4.88 0.11
C GLU A 117 -26.79 -4.27 1.39
N LYS A 118 -27.10 -4.87 2.55
CA LYS A 118 -26.58 -4.42 3.85
C LYS A 118 -25.07 -4.54 3.93
N LEU A 119 -24.51 -5.62 3.40
CA LEU A 119 -23.06 -5.85 3.37
C LEU A 119 -22.36 -4.87 2.42
N ILE A 120 -22.88 -4.67 1.22
CA ILE A 120 -22.36 -3.69 0.25
C ILE A 120 -22.41 -2.29 0.85
N LYS A 121 -23.56 -1.89 1.40
CA LYS A 121 -23.73 -0.57 2.01
C LYS A 121 -22.73 -0.35 3.15
N TRP A 122 -22.60 -1.32 4.06
CA TRP A 122 -21.60 -1.26 5.13
C TRP A 122 -20.17 -1.16 4.58
N THR A 123 -19.86 -1.93 3.54
CA THR A 123 -18.53 -1.94 2.88
C THR A 123 -18.20 -0.57 2.30
N ILE A 124 -19.18 0.09 1.67
CA ILE A 124 -19.02 1.42 1.10
C ILE A 124 -18.88 2.48 2.20
N ASP A 125 -19.73 2.43 3.22
CA ASP A 125 -19.69 3.37 4.36
C ASP A 125 -18.37 3.26 5.15
N HIS A 126 -17.72 2.10 5.10
CA HIS A 126 -16.48 1.80 5.81
C HIS A 126 -15.34 1.44 4.85
N PHE A 127 -15.31 2.08 3.67
CA PHE A 127 -14.40 1.71 2.57
C PHE A 127 -12.94 1.50 3.02
N ALA A 128 -12.38 2.45 3.79
CA ALA A 128 -11.00 2.34 4.27
C ALA A 128 -10.73 1.07 5.10
N TYR A 129 -11.67 0.69 5.98
CA TYR A 129 -11.55 -0.53 6.78
C TYR A 129 -11.72 -1.78 5.92
N ALA A 130 -12.68 -1.76 4.99
CA ALA A 130 -12.88 -2.86 4.04
C ALA A 130 -11.62 -3.10 3.18
N SER A 131 -10.98 -2.03 2.68
CA SER A 131 -9.72 -2.13 1.92
C SER A 131 -8.60 -2.73 2.76
N LEU A 132 -8.45 -2.34 4.02
CA LEU A 132 -7.43 -2.89 4.93
C LEU A 132 -7.65 -4.38 5.18
N VAL A 133 -8.90 -4.79 5.47
CA VAL A 133 -9.24 -6.21 5.68
C VAL A 133 -8.94 -7.03 4.42
N LEU A 134 -9.27 -6.48 3.25
CA LEU A 134 -9.01 -7.14 1.97
C LEU A 134 -7.50 -7.31 1.71
N ILE A 135 -6.69 -6.26 1.91
CA ILE A 135 -5.23 -6.31 1.78
C ILE A 135 -4.63 -7.35 2.74
N LEU A 136 -5.11 -7.41 3.99
CA LEU A 136 -4.66 -8.40 4.97
C LEU A 136 -5.02 -9.81 4.54
N SER A 137 -6.24 -10.02 4.03
CA SER A 137 -6.67 -11.33 3.54
C SER A 137 -5.82 -11.81 2.36
N TYR A 138 -5.54 -10.94 1.38
CA TYR A 138 -4.63 -11.24 0.27
C TYR A 138 -3.19 -11.47 0.71
N THR A 139 -2.74 -10.79 1.78
CA THR A 139 -1.41 -11.00 2.35
C THR A 139 -1.29 -12.35 3.04
N ILE A 140 -2.30 -12.75 3.79
CA ILE A 140 -2.34 -14.08 4.41
C ILE A 140 -2.38 -15.16 3.31
N ALA A 141 -3.25 -15.00 2.31
CA ALA A 141 -3.36 -15.93 1.19
C ALA A 141 -2.04 -16.06 0.41
N SER A 142 -1.43 -14.94 0.01
CA SER A 142 -0.19 -14.95 -0.75
C SER A 142 0.99 -15.49 0.08
N TYR A 143 1.06 -15.15 1.37
CA TYR A 143 2.08 -15.70 2.27
C TYR A 143 1.96 -17.23 2.42
N LEU A 144 0.74 -17.76 2.54
CA LEU A 144 0.51 -19.21 2.64
C LEU A 144 0.85 -19.94 1.35
N VAL A 145 0.44 -19.41 0.20
CA VAL A 145 0.70 -20.01 -1.13
C VAL A 145 2.19 -19.96 -1.47
N PHE A 146 2.86 -18.83 -1.19
CA PHE A 146 4.25 -18.60 -1.57
C PHE A 146 5.22 -18.77 -0.41
N LYS A 147 4.87 -19.56 0.61
CA LYS A 147 5.72 -19.82 1.80
C LYS A 147 7.12 -20.36 1.48
N LYS A 148 7.32 -20.91 0.28
CA LYS A 148 8.63 -21.38 -0.23
C LYS A 148 9.49 -20.28 -0.87
N MET A 149 8.92 -19.12 -1.18
CA MET A 149 9.68 -17.96 -1.63
C MET A 149 10.39 -17.30 -0.44
N ARG A 150 11.58 -16.74 -0.66
CA ARG A 150 12.43 -16.13 0.39
C ARG A 150 11.87 -14.82 0.98
N PHE A 151 10.61 -14.47 0.68
CA PHE A 151 9.98 -13.26 1.16
C PHE A 151 9.31 -13.48 2.54
N ASN A 152 9.42 -12.48 3.40
CA ASN A 152 8.77 -12.49 4.72
C ASN A 152 7.33 -11.96 4.62
N PHE A 153 6.53 -12.18 5.68
CA PHE A 153 5.12 -11.74 5.71
C PHE A 153 4.95 -10.23 5.44
N VAL A 154 5.89 -9.41 5.93
CA VAL A 154 5.84 -7.95 5.76
C VAL A 154 6.16 -7.55 4.32
N GLU A 155 7.03 -8.29 3.63
CA GLU A 155 7.29 -8.11 2.20
C GLU A 155 6.06 -8.47 1.35
N HIS A 156 5.33 -9.54 1.71
CA HIS A 156 4.04 -9.86 1.11
C HIS A 156 3.00 -8.76 1.35
N LEU A 157 2.97 -8.20 2.56
CA LEU A 157 2.08 -7.09 2.91
C LEU A 157 2.37 -5.86 2.05
N VAL A 158 3.64 -5.45 1.96
CA VAL A 158 4.07 -4.30 1.15
C VAL A 158 3.77 -4.53 -0.33
N LEU A 159 4.04 -5.72 -0.85
CA LEU A 159 3.74 -6.11 -2.24
C LEU A 159 2.25 -5.95 -2.55
N ASN A 160 1.38 -6.55 -1.73
CA ASN A 160 -0.07 -6.50 -1.94
C ASN A 160 -0.65 -5.10 -1.75
N THR A 161 -0.07 -4.30 -0.87
CA THR A 161 -0.44 -2.89 -0.65
C THR A 161 -0.20 -2.07 -1.92
N PHE A 162 0.95 -2.25 -2.59
CA PHE A 162 1.23 -1.60 -3.88
C PHE A 162 0.36 -2.14 -5.02
N TYR A 163 0.12 -3.46 -5.06
CA TYR A 163 -0.74 -4.07 -6.07
C TYR A 163 -2.17 -3.53 -6.00
N MET A 164 -2.74 -3.45 -4.80
CA MET A 164 -4.08 -2.92 -4.58
C MET A 164 -4.20 -1.45 -5.02
N GLY A 165 -3.16 -0.64 -4.77
CA GLY A 165 -3.15 0.76 -5.20
C GLY A 165 -3.09 0.96 -6.71
N LEU A 166 -2.67 -0.05 -7.47
CA LEU A 166 -2.64 -0.03 -8.93
C LEU A 166 -3.96 -0.50 -9.53
N ASP A 167 -4.54 -1.56 -8.97
CA ASP A 167 -5.78 -2.17 -9.45
C ASP A 167 -6.99 -1.21 -9.37
N THR A 168 -6.95 -0.25 -8.43
CA THR A 168 -7.97 0.81 -8.32
C THR A 168 -7.89 1.92 -9.38
N GLY A 169 -6.91 1.86 -10.29
CA GLY A 169 -6.64 2.89 -11.30
C GLY A 169 -7.19 2.60 -12.71
N ASP A 170 -7.72 1.40 -12.95
CA ASP A 170 -8.40 0.99 -14.20
C ASP A 170 -9.94 0.95 -13.99
#